data_AF-A0A6S6RWD9-F1
#
_entry.id   AF-A0A6S6RWD9-F1
#
_cell.length_a   1.000
_cell.length_b   1.000
_cell.length_c   1.000
_cell.angle_alpha   90.00
_cell.angle_beta   90.00
_cell.angle_gamma   90.00
#
_symmetry.space_group_name_H-M   'P 1'
#
loop_
_entity.id
_entity.type
_entity.pdbx_description
1 polymer ?
#
loop_
_entity_poly.entity_id
_entity_poly.type
_entity_poly.pdbx_seq_one_letter_code
_entity_poly.pdbx_strand_id
1 'polypeptide(L)'
;MIKHPDYRALQALDTVIRERGFERAAQKLCITQSAVSQRIKQLENLFGQPLLVRTILPQPTEQGQKLLALLQSSGITRRAMAW
;
A
#
# COMPACT_ATOMS: atom_id res chain seq x y z
N MET A 1 -6.81 -15.82 15.21
CA MET A 1 -7.49 -14.55 14.86
C MET A 1 -7.04 -14.12 13.47
N ILE A 2 -7.91 -14.31 12.48
CA ILE A 2 -7.64 -13.93 11.09
C ILE A 2 -7.63 -12.40 11.02
N LYS A 3 -6.45 -11.79 10.87
CA LYS A 3 -6.30 -10.35 10.70
C LYS A 3 -6.77 -10.02 9.29
N HIS A 4 -7.95 -9.43 9.15
CA HIS A 4 -8.32 -8.77 7.90
C HIS A 4 -7.15 -7.87 7.50
N PRO A 5 -6.61 -7.97 6.27
CA PRO A 5 -5.56 -7.08 5.82
C PRO A 5 -6.08 -5.66 6.02
N ASP A 6 -5.38 -4.90 6.86
CA ASP A 6 -5.80 -3.56 7.25
C ASP A 6 -5.93 -2.73 5.97
N TYR A 7 -7.14 -2.29 5.65
CA TYR A 7 -7.42 -1.51 4.44
C TYR A 7 -6.47 -0.29 4.34
N ARG A 8 -6.04 0.25 5.47
CA ARG A 8 -5.09 1.36 5.54
C ARG A 8 -3.70 0.99 5.05
N ALA A 9 -3.28 -0.26 5.21
CA ALA A 9 -2.01 -0.76 4.71
C ALA A 9 -2.03 -0.98 3.21
N LEU A 10 -3.15 -1.48 2.68
CA LEU A 10 -3.39 -1.58 1.24
C LEU A 10 -3.45 -0.20 0.59
N GLN A 11 -4.17 0.75 1.22
CA GLN A 11 -4.21 2.15 0.78
C GLN A 11 -2.83 2.80 0.80
N ALA A 12 -2.01 2.53 1.83
CA ALA A 12 -0.63 3.03 1.90
C ALA A 12 0.23 2.50 0.74
N LEU A 13 0.12 1.22 0.40
CA LEU A 13 0.85 0.63 -0.72
C LEU A 13 0.47 1.28 -2.06
N ASP A 14 -0.83 1.37 -2.36
CA ASP A 14 -1.32 2.02 -3.60
C ASP A 14 -0.87 3.49 -3.67
N THR A 15 -1.00 4.23 -2.57
CA THR A 15 -0.65 5.65 -2.52
C THR A 15 0.85 5.87 -2.74
N VAL A 16 1.73 5.07 -2.12
CA VAL A 16 3.18 5.19 -2.31
C VAL A 16 3.59 4.99 -3.77
N ILE A 17 2.94 4.05 -4.46
CA ILE A 17 3.21 3.78 -5.87
C ILE A 17 2.70 4.92 -6.76
N ARG A 18 1.48 5.41 -6.52
CA ARG A 18 0.88 6.53 -7.27
C ARG A 18 1.68 7.82 -7.12
N GLU A 19 2.08 8.14 -5.89
CA GLU A 19 2.82 9.36 -5.56
C GLU A 19 4.33 9.23 -5.80
N ARG A 20 4.79 8.02 -6.16
CA ARG A 20 6.20 7.67 -6.38
C ARG A 20 7.08 8.08 -5.20
N GLY A 21 6.61 7.91 -3.97
CA GLY A 21 7.34 8.32 -2.78
C GLY A 21 6.57 8.20 -1.48
N PHE A 22 7.30 7.86 -0.41
CA PHE A 22 6.72 7.70 0.93
C PHE A 22 6.28 9.03 1.56
N GLU A 23 7.04 10.09 1.36
CA GLU A 23 6.72 11.41 1.94
C GLU A 23 5.48 12.02 1.30
N ARG A 24 5.39 11.99 -0.03
CA ARG A 24 4.20 12.44 -0.77
C ARG A 24 2.96 11.63 -0.40
N ALA A 25 3.11 10.31 -0.27
CA ALA A 25 2.01 9.46 0.20
C ALA A 25 1.58 9.81 1.64
N ALA A 26 2.53 10.12 2.52
CA ALA A 26 2.24 10.53 3.89
C ALA A 26 1.46 11.84 3.94
N GLN A 27 1.87 12.84 3.14
CA GLN A 27 1.15 14.11 2.98
C GLN A 27 -0.28 13.88 2.50
N LYS A 28 -0.46 13.04 1.47
CA LYS A 28 -1.77 12.73 0.90
C LYS A 28 -2.69 11.98 1.85
N LEU A 29 -2.14 11.09 2.68
CA LEU A 29 -2.88 10.31 3.67
C LEU A 29 -3.02 11.05 5.01
N CYS A 30 -2.51 12.27 5.11
CA CYS A 30 -2.49 13.08 6.33
C CYS A 30 -1.91 12.34 7.55
N ILE A 31 -0.81 11.62 7.35
CA ILE A 31 -0.08 10.88 8.40
C ILE A 31 1.43 11.09 8.27
N THR A 32 2.20 10.56 9.21
CA THR A 32 3.67 10.62 9.13
C THR A 32 4.22 9.61 8.12
N GLN A 33 5.40 9.90 7.56
CA GLN A 33 6.14 8.97 6.71
C GLN A 33 6.43 7.64 7.42
N SER A 34 6.74 7.68 8.72
CA SER A 34 6.96 6.48 9.53
C SER A 34 5.70 5.62 9.66
N ALA A 35 4.52 6.22 9.77
CA ALA A 35 3.25 5.50 9.79
C ALA A 35 2.97 4.80 8.45
N VAL A 36 3.27 5.46 7.31
CA VAL A 36 3.18 4.83 5.98
C VAL A 36 4.14 3.63 5.87
N SER A 37 5.39 3.81 6.27
CA SER A 37 6.41 2.75 6.25
C SER A 37 6.02 1.56 7.13
N GLN A 38 5.49 1.82 8.33
CA GLN A 38 5.04 0.77 9.24
C GLN A 38 3.85 -0.01 8.69
N ARG A 39 2.89 0.67 8.07
CA ARG A 39 1.75 0.03 7.39
C ARG A 39 2.21 -0.90 6.27
N ILE A 40 3.13 -0.46 5.42
CA ILE A 40 3.70 -1.29 4.36
C ILE A 40 4.45 -2.48 4.96
N LYS A 41 5.29 -2.27 5.97
CA LYS A 41 6.01 -3.35 6.65
C LYS A 41 5.07 -4.39 7.26
N GLN A 42 3.97 -3.95 7.88
CA GLN A 42 2.95 -4.85 8.41
C GLN A 42 2.30 -5.66 7.29
N LEU A 43 2.01 -5.03 6.15
CA LEU A 43 1.48 -5.72 4.98
C LEU A 43 2.47 -6.78 4.48
N GLU A 44 3.73 -6.41 4.25
CA GLU A 44 4.78 -7.34 3.82
C GLU A 44 4.95 -8.52 4.78
N ASN A 45 4.89 -8.28 6.09
CA ASN A 45 4.93 -9.33 7.10
C ASN A 45 3.73 -10.29 7.03
N LEU A 46 2.54 -9.78 6.72
CA LEU A 46 1.34 -10.63 6.56
C LEU A 46 1.44 -11.51 5.32
N PHE A 47 2.05 -11.01 4.24
CA PHE A 47 2.25 -11.75 3.00
C PHE A 47 3.53 -12.61 3.01
N GLY A 48 4.41 -12.42 3.99
CA GLY A 48 5.69 -13.14 4.11
C GLY A 48 6.72 -12.76 3.04
N GLN A 49 6.48 -11.69 2.29
CA GLN A 49 7.35 -11.27 1.19
C GLN A 49 7.26 -9.76 0.91
N PRO A 50 8.31 -9.16 0.34
CA PRO A 50 8.29 -7.75 -0.06
C PRO A 50 7.21 -7.48 -1.11
N LEU A 51 6.47 -6.39 -0.92
CA LEU A 51 5.44 -5.92 -1.85
C LEU A 51 5.90 -4.68 -2.62
N LEU A 52 7.01 -4.08 -2.18
CA LEU A 52 7.55 -2.86 -2.74
C LEU A 52 9.08 -2.94 -2.86
N VAL A 53 9.60 -2.53 -4.01
CA VAL A 53 11.04 -2.34 -4.22
C VAL A 53 11.42 -0.97 -3.68
N ARG A 54 12.29 -0.94 -2.68
CA ARG A 54 12.75 0.30 -2.01
C ARG A 54 13.81 1.00 -2.84
N THR A 55 13.39 1.79 -3.83
CA THR A 55 14.23 2.70 -4.63
C THR A 55 13.78 4.15 -4.45
N ILE A 56 14.49 5.09 -5.09
CA ILE A 56 14.11 6.52 -5.14
C ILE A 56 12.70 6.70 -5.72
N LEU A 57 12.29 5.85 -6.66
CA LEU A 57 10.95 5.79 -7.22
C LEU A 57 10.31 4.43 -6.89
N PRO A 58 9.69 4.29 -5.70
CA PRO A 58 9.08 3.04 -5.24
C PRO A 58 8.24 2.36 -6.32
N GLN A 59 8.54 1.09 -6.58
CA GLN A 59 7.80 0.24 -7.52
C GLN A 59 7.19 -0.96 -6.81
N PRO A 60 6.01 -1.46 -7.22
CA PRO A 60 5.52 -2.74 -6.72
C PRO A 60 6.46 -3.87 -7.14
N THR A 61 6.59 -4.90 -6.29
CA THR A 61 7.08 -6.21 -6.74
C THR A 61 6.01 -6.90 -7.59
N GLU A 62 6.34 -8.02 -8.25
CA GLU A 62 5.33 -8.82 -8.95
C GLU A 62 4.14 -9.18 -8.05
N GLN A 63 4.41 -9.47 -6.77
CA GLN A 63 3.35 -9.78 -5.82
C GLN A 63 2.59 -8.54 -5.36
N GLY A 64 3.28 -7.43 -5.16
CA GLY A 64 2.62 -6.13 -4.93
C GLY A 64 1.65 -5.80 -6.06
N GLN A 65 2.04 -6.09 -7.30
CA GLN A 65 1.21 -5.83 -8.48
C GLN A 65 0.00 -6.75 -8.55
N LYS A 66 0.17 -8.05 -8.29
CA LYS A 66 -0.95 -9.00 -8.18
C LYS A 66 -1.94 -8.61 -7.07
N LEU A 67 -1.43 -8.16 -5.93
CA LEU A 67 -2.25 -7.71 -4.81
C LEU A 67 -3.07 -6.47 -5.19
N LEU A 68 -2.43 -5.46 -5.81
CA LEU A 68 -3.10 -4.25 -6.27
C LEU A 68 -4.18 -4.57 -7.33
N ALA A 69 -3.88 -5.48 -8.25
CA ALA A 69 -4.86 -5.94 -9.24
C ALA A 69 -6.07 -6.61 -8.56
N LEU A 70 -5.85 -7.47 -7.56
CA LEU A 70 -6.93 -8.10 -6.80
C LEU A 70 -7.82 -7.08 -6.08
N LEU A 71 -7.24 -6.01 -5.53
CA LEU A 71 -7.99 -4.92 -4.89
C LEU A 71 -8.84 -4.11 -5.87
N GLN A 72 -8.35 -3.93 -7.10
CA GLN A 72 -9.07 -3.23 -8.16
C GLN A 72 -10.25 -4.07 -8.67
N SER A 73 -10.04 -5.38 -8.83
CA SER A 73 -11.05 -6.33 -9.30
C SER A 73 -12.16 -6.61 -8.29
N SER A 74 -11.83 -6.60 -6.99
CA SER A 74 -12.77 -6.99 -5.93
C SER A 74 -13.83 -5.95 -5.57
N GLY A 75 -13.86 -4.77 -6.21
CA GLY A 75 -14.90 -3.75 -6.00
C GLY A 75 -14.88 -3.08 -4.61
N ILE A 76 -14.13 -3.63 -3.64
CA ILE A 76 -13.94 -3.11 -2.28
C ILE A 76 -13.30 -1.70 -2.30
N THR A 77 -12.56 -1.38 -3.36
CA THR A 77 -11.77 -0.14 -3.48
C THR A 77 -12.49 0.98 -4.26
N ARG A 78 -13.68 0.73 -4.85
CA ARG A 78 -14.35 1.73 -5.72
C ARG A 78 -15.00 2.90 -4.94
N ARG A 79 -15.26 2.74 -3.64
CA ARG A 79 -15.91 3.77 -2.79
C ARG A 79 -14.96 4.61 -1.94
N ALA A 80 -13.72 4.18 -1.74
CA ALA A 80 -12.74 4.91 -0.92
C ALA A 80 -11.56 5.48 -1.74
N MET A 81 -11.53 5.22 -3.06
CA MET A 81 -10.63 5.85 -4.04
C MET A 81 -11.38 6.68 -5.10
N ALA A 82 -12.65 7.01 -4.86
CA ALA A 82 -13.28 8.14 -5.53
C ALA A 82 -12.69 9.39 -4.88
N TRP A 83 -11.96 10.15 -5.67
CA TRP A 83 -11.20 11.34 -5.27
C TRP A 83 -12.13 12.49 -4.92
#